data_AF-A0A957RLZ5-F1
#
_entry.id   AF-A0A957RLZ5-F1
#
_cell.length_a   1.000
_cell.length_b   1.000
_cell.length_c   1.000
_cell.angle_alpha   90.00
_cell.angle_beta   90.00
_cell.angle_gamma   90.00
#
_symmetry.space_group_name_H-M   'P 1'
#
loop_
_entity.id
_entity.type
_entity.pdbx_description
1 polymer ?
#
loop_
_entity_poly.entity_id
_entity_poly.type
_entity_poly.pdbx_seq_one_letter_code
_entity_poly.pdbx_strand_id
1 'polypeptide(L)'
;NAQRGSDELLEKHFAGPRAALRPVYDRLIGALSALGDDVTVGVRDSYVAFARRKQFAVFKSRARPVQAELGLRLPDVAASPRLAPAGKSFGSESATHVVVLTLPEDIDHEVLEWLRRAYEDVG
;
A
#
# COMPACT_ATOMS: atom_id res chain seq x y z
N ASN A 1 9.35 24.22 0.31
CA ASN A 1 8.48 23.96 1.48
C ASN A 1 7.60 22.71 1.35
N ALA A 2 7.37 22.16 0.15
CA ALA A 2 6.46 21.02 -0.05
C ALA A 2 6.94 19.69 0.58
N GLN A 3 8.25 19.42 0.60
CA GLN A 3 8.80 18.16 1.10
C GLN A 3 8.52 17.90 2.60
N ARG A 4 8.59 18.95 3.43
CA ARG A 4 8.33 18.83 4.89
C ARG A 4 6.91 18.36 5.21
N GLY A 5 5.93 18.80 4.44
CA GLY A 5 4.53 18.42 4.67
C GLY A 5 4.28 16.95 4.39
N SER A 6 4.91 16.39 3.36
CA SER A 6 4.77 14.98 3.00
C SER A 6 5.40 14.06 4.05
N ASP A 7 6.59 14.41 4.55
CA ASP A 7 7.28 13.63 5.57
C ASP A 7 6.52 13.66 6.90
N GLU A 8 6.02 14.83 7.30
CA GLU A 8 5.25 14.97 8.55
C GLU A 8 3.91 14.24 8.50
N LEU A 9 3.23 14.22 7.33
CA LEU A 9 2.04 13.40 7.12
C LEU A 9 2.37 11.91 7.14
N LEU A 10 3.53 11.51 6.63
CA LEU A 10 3.96 10.11 6.64
C LEU A 10 4.22 9.64 8.07
N GLU A 11 4.89 10.45 8.88
CA GLU A 11 5.13 10.16 10.30
C GLU A 11 3.82 9.96 11.08
N LYS A 12 2.73 10.67 10.73
CA LYS A 12 1.41 10.45 11.34
C LYS A 12 0.84 9.05 11.08
N HIS A 13 1.18 8.41 9.96
CA HIS A 13 0.78 7.02 9.68
C HIS A 13 1.45 6.01 10.61
N PHE A 14 2.62 6.37 11.15
CA PHE A 14 3.40 5.53 12.06
C PHE A 14 3.36 6.03 13.51
N ALA A 15 2.47 6.96 13.84
CA ALA A 15 2.35 7.46 15.20
C ALA A 15 1.70 6.43 16.15
N GLY A 16 2.24 6.35 17.37
CA GLY A 16 1.72 5.51 18.44
C GLY A 16 1.81 4.01 18.11
N PRO A 17 0.74 3.22 18.30
CA PRO A 17 0.77 1.77 18.04
C PRO A 17 1.14 1.39 16.61
N ARG A 18 0.89 2.29 15.65
CA ARG A 18 1.19 2.07 14.22
C ARG A 18 2.68 2.16 13.89
N ALA A 19 3.52 2.59 14.83
CA ALA A 19 4.98 2.60 14.65
C ALA A 19 5.52 1.21 14.30
N ALA A 20 4.89 0.15 14.80
CA ALA A 20 5.22 -1.23 14.48
C ALA A 20 5.05 -1.58 12.98
N LEU A 21 4.29 -0.79 12.22
CA LEU A 21 4.09 -0.98 10.78
C LEU A 21 5.15 -0.30 9.93
N ARG A 22 6.07 0.48 10.53
CA ARG A 22 7.16 1.15 9.80
C ARG A 22 8.04 0.17 9.01
N PRO A 23 8.48 -0.98 9.57
CA PRO A 23 9.23 -1.97 8.80
C PRO A 23 8.43 -2.57 7.63
N VAL A 24 7.11 -2.72 7.77
CA VAL A 24 6.23 -3.19 6.69
C VAL A 24 6.23 -2.18 5.53
N TYR A 25 6.10 -0.90 5.87
CA TYR A 25 6.16 0.17 4.88
C TYR A 25 7.53 0.27 4.21
N ASP A 26 8.63 0.20 4.97
CA ASP A 26 9.97 0.28 4.42
C ASP A 26 10.26 -0.88 3.45
N ARG A 27 9.79 -2.09 3.80
CA ARG A 27 9.86 -3.27 2.92
C ARG A 27 9.02 -3.07 1.65
N LEU A 28 7.82 -2.49 1.76
CA LEU A 28 6.96 -2.17 0.62
C LEU A 28 7.62 -1.14 -0.31
N ILE A 29 8.23 -0.09 0.23
CA ILE A 29 8.97 0.90 -0.55
C ILE A 29 10.12 0.24 -1.31
N GLY A 30 10.91 -0.61 -0.64
CA GLY A 30 11.97 -1.36 -1.30
C GLY A 30 11.46 -2.23 -2.46
N ALA A 31 10.31 -2.88 -2.29
CA ALA A 31 9.66 -3.64 -3.35
C ALA A 31 9.20 -2.76 -4.52
N LEU A 32 8.58 -1.61 -4.24
CA LEU A 32 8.11 -0.67 -5.25
C LEU A 32 9.26 -0.04 -6.04
N SER A 33 10.33 0.34 -5.37
CA SER A 33 11.56 0.84 -6.02
C SER A 33 12.21 -0.19 -6.93
N ALA A 34 12.04 -1.49 -6.66
CA ALA A 34 12.52 -2.55 -7.54
C ALA A 34 11.65 -2.76 -8.79
N LEU A 35 10.41 -2.24 -8.83
CA LEU A 35 9.52 -2.34 -10.00
C LEU A 35 9.88 -1.30 -11.07
N GLY A 36 10.23 -0.08 -10.66
CA GLY A 36 10.65 0.99 -11.55
C GLY A 36 10.77 2.36 -10.87
N ASP A 37 11.54 3.25 -11.50
CA ASP A 37 11.82 4.60 -10.99
C ASP A 37 10.68 5.61 -11.26
N ASP A 38 9.61 5.20 -11.94
CA ASP A 38 8.45 6.04 -12.29
C ASP A 38 7.26 5.88 -11.32
N VAL A 39 7.49 5.18 -10.20
CA VAL A 39 6.54 5.11 -9.08
C VAL A 39 6.58 6.42 -8.30
N THR A 40 5.42 7.05 -8.19
CA THR A 40 5.18 8.24 -7.38
C THR A 40 4.44 7.90 -6.10
N VAL A 41 4.82 8.56 -5.00
CA VAL A 41 4.24 8.36 -3.67
C VAL A 41 3.41 9.58 -3.31
N GLY A 42 2.13 9.37 -3.02
CA GLY A 42 1.19 10.40 -2.59
C GLY A 42 0.71 10.16 -1.17
N VAL A 43 1.30 10.85 -0.19
CA VAL A 43 0.85 10.78 1.20
C VAL A 43 -0.46 11.57 1.36
N ARG A 44 -1.47 10.98 2.01
CA ARG A 44 -2.73 11.61 2.42
C ARG A 44 -2.91 11.40 3.92
N ASP A 45 -3.82 12.13 4.56
CA ASP A 45 -4.08 11.94 6.01
C ASP A 45 -4.57 10.53 6.37
N SER A 46 -5.30 9.87 5.46
CA SER A 46 -5.94 8.58 5.72
C SER A 46 -5.20 7.37 5.14
N TYR A 47 -4.36 7.56 4.13
CA TYR A 47 -3.56 6.50 3.50
C TYR A 47 -2.37 7.07 2.72
N VAL A 48 -1.47 6.20 2.29
CA VAL A 48 -0.38 6.50 1.36
C VAL A 48 -0.70 5.85 0.01
N ALA A 49 -0.86 6.64 -1.04
CA ALA A 49 -1.09 6.15 -2.39
C ALA A 49 0.21 5.97 -3.16
N PHE A 50 0.26 4.94 -3.99
CA PHE A 50 1.33 4.70 -4.95
C PHE A 50 0.74 4.66 -6.35
N ALA A 51 1.32 5.48 -7.22
CA ALA A 51 0.84 5.70 -8.57
C ALA A 51 1.99 5.71 -9.57
N ARG A 52 1.74 5.19 -10.76
CA ARG A 52 2.62 5.34 -11.92
C ARG A 52 2.00 6.38 -12.86
N ARG A 53 1.30 5.94 -13.91
CA ARG A 53 0.35 6.80 -14.64
C ARG A 53 -0.97 6.97 -13.91
N LYS A 54 -1.40 5.92 -13.21
CA LYS A 54 -2.60 5.87 -12.36
C LYS A 54 -2.25 5.21 -11.03
N GLN A 55 -3.10 5.42 -10.02
CA GLN A 55 -2.96 4.80 -8.71
C GLN A 55 -3.20 3.29 -8.81
N PHE A 56 -2.20 2.50 -8.42
CA PHE A 56 -2.25 1.03 -8.48
C PHE A 56 -2.15 0.37 -7.11
N ALA A 57 -1.55 1.04 -6.13
CA ALA A 57 -1.44 0.53 -4.77
C ALA A 57 -1.73 1.61 -3.74
N VAL A 58 -2.23 1.21 -2.57
CA VAL A 58 -2.55 2.10 -1.45
C VAL A 58 -2.20 1.39 -0.15
N PHE A 59 -1.38 2.02 0.69
CA PHE A 59 -1.06 1.55 2.03
C PHE A 59 -1.85 2.33 3.07
N LYS A 60 -2.60 1.62 3.90
CA LYS A 60 -3.42 2.20 4.96
C LYS A 60 -3.03 1.61 6.31
N SER A 61 -2.62 2.46 7.24
CA SER A 61 -2.25 2.06 8.59
C SER A 61 -3.50 1.99 9.50
N ARG A 62 -3.70 0.88 10.19
CA ARG A 62 -4.77 0.70 11.21
C ARG A 62 -4.13 0.52 12.56
N ALA A 63 -4.73 1.14 13.59
CA ALA A 63 -4.22 1.08 14.97
C ALA A 63 -5.00 0.09 15.87
N ARG A 64 -6.20 -0.35 15.45
CA ARG A 64 -7.07 -1.27 16.22
C ARG A 64 -7.84 -2.21 15.28
N PRO A 65 -7.38 -3.46 15.10
CA PRO A 65 -6.05 -3.96 15.50
C PRO A 65 -4.91 -3.26 14.73
N VAL A 66 -3.68 -3.36 15.22
CA VAL A 66 -2.50 -2.82 14.55
C VAL A 66 -2.18 -3.67 13.32
N GLN A 67 -2.48 -3.15 12.14
CA GLN A 67 -2.26 -3.83 10.86
C GLN A 67 -2.15 -2.80 9.74
N ALA A 68 -1.43 -3.14 8.68
CA ALA A 68 -1.42 -2.43 7.42
C ALA A 68 -2.40 -3.09 6.45
N GLU A 69 -3.21 -2.29 5.78
CA GLU A 69 -4.06 -2.75 4.69
C GLU A 69 -3.44 -2.23 3.39
N LEU A 70 -2.96 -3.15 2.55
CA LEU A 70 -2.42 -2.85 1.24
C LEU A 70 -3.51 -3.11 0.19
N GLY A 71 -4.10 -2.04 -0.33
CA GLY A 71 -5.02 -2.09 -1.45
C GLY A 71 -4.26 -2.15 -2.76
N LEU A 72 -4.65 -3.04 -3.65
CA LEU A 72 -4.04 -3.25 -4.97
C LEU A 72 -5.10 -3.22 -6.06
N ARG A 73 -4.72 -2.68 -7.22
CA ARG A 73 -5.51 -2.73 -8.44
C ARG A 73 -5.24 -4.04 -9.17
N LEU A 74 -6.12 -5.01 -8.99
CA LEU A 74 -6.04 -6.35 -9.55
C LEU A 74 -7.41 -6.76 -10.09
N PRO A 75 -7.87 -6.22 -11.22
CA PRO A 75 -9.19 -6.57 -11.77
C PRO A 75 -9.27 -8.04 -12.21
N ASP A 76 -8.16 -8.63 -12.64
CA ASP A 76 -8.11 -9.98 -13.22
C ASP A 76 -7.64 -11.07 -12.24
N VAL A 77 -7.46 -10.74 -10.96
CA VAL A 77 -7.04 -11.71 -9.93
C VAL A 77 -8.26 -12.13 -9.12
N ALA A 78 -8.41 -13.44 -8.89
CA ALA A 78 -9.44 -13.96 -8.03
C ALA A 78 -9.15 -13.64 -6.56
N ALA A 79 -10.18 -13.25 -5.81
CA ALA A 79 -10.07 -13.07 -4.37
C ALA A 79 -9.68 -14.39 -3.69
N SER A 80 -8.86 -14.29 -2.65
CA SER A 80 -8.42 -15.40 -1.81
C SER A 80 -8.64 -15.05 -0.33
N PRO A 81 -8.53 -16.01 0.61
CA PRO A 81 -8.61 -15.70 2.04
C PRO A 81 -7.59 -14.64 2.50
N ARG A 82 -6.46 -14.53 1.80
CA ARG A 82 -5.42 -13.53 2.04
C ARG A 82 -5.67 -12.23 1.25
N LEU A 83 -6.16 -12.36 0.03
CA LEU A 83 -6.48 -11.24 -0.88
C LEU A 83 -7.99 -11.02 -0.94
N ALA A 84 -8.51 -10.26 0.01
CA ALA A 84 -9.93 -9.95 0.06
C ALA A 84 -10.30 -8.92 -1.02
N PRO A 85 -11.55 -8.91 -1.52
CA PRO A 85 -12.01 -7.83 -2.38
C PRO A 85 -12.00 -6.49 -1.61
N ALA A 86 -11.52 -5.43 -2.25
CA ALA A 86 -11.57 -4.09 -1.71
C ALA A 86 -13.03 -3.64 -1.66
N GLY A 87 -13.56 -3.48 -0.45
CA GLY A 87 -14.88 -2.88 -0.28
C GLY A 87 -14.88 -1.42 -0.74
N LYS A 88 -16.05 -0.92 -1.15
CA LYS A 88 -16.26 0.52 -1.49
C LYS A 88 -15.78 1.46 -0.37
N SER A 89 -15.77 0.99 0.87
CA SER A 89 -15.33 1.71 2.07
C SER A 89 -13.81 1.80 2.25
N PHE A 90 -13.01 1.18 1.38
CA PHE A 90 -11.55 1.21 1.51
C PHE A 90 -10.98 2.63 1.35
N GLY A 91 -11.66 3.48 0.56
CA GLY A 91 -11.32 4.89 0.35
C GLY A 91 -10.45 5.14 -0.89
N SER A 92 -10.25 4.12 -1.72
CA SER A 92 -9.55 4.19 -3.00
C SER A 92 -10.39 3.51 -4.06
N GLU A 93 -10.87 4.27 -5.05
CA GLU A 93 -11.70 3.75 -6.15
C GLU A 93 -10.92 2.82 -7.10
N SER A 94 -9.59 2.93 -7.13
CA SER A 94 -8.76 2.11 -8.02
C SER A 94 -8.34 0.77 -7.42
N ALA A 95 -8.45 0.61 -6.10
CA ALA A 95 -8.10 -0.64 -5.43
C ALA A 95 -9.27 -1.62 -5.56
N THR A 96 -9.01 -2.79 -6.13
CA THR A 96 -10.03 -3.84 -6.31
C THR A 96 -9.89 -4.95 -5.28
N HIS A 97 -8.70 -5.12 -4.72
CA HIS A 97 -8.39 -6.08 -3.68
C HIS A 97 -7.59 -5.43 -2.55
N VAL A 98 -7.65 -6.02 -1.37
CA VAL A 98 -6.92 -5.62 -0.17
C VAL A 98 -6.29 -6.85 0.46
N VAL A 99 -5.00 -6.76 0.77
CA VAL A 99 -4.29 -7.71 1.62
C VAL A 99 -3.96 -7.05 2.96
N VAL A 100 -4.16 -7.78 4.04
CA VAL A 100 -3.79 -7.35 5.39
C VAL A 100 -2.37 -7.83 5.69
N LEU A 101 -1.51 -6.91 6.09
CA LEU A 101 -0.11 -7.13 6.42
C LEU A 101 0.13 -6.66 7.86
N THR A 102 0.76 -7.47 8.68
CA THR A 102 1.10 -7.15 10.07
C THR A 102 2.61 -7.11 10.28
N LEU A 103 3.35 -7.92 9.52
CA LEU A 103 4.79 -8.07 9.59
C LEU A 103 5.43 -7.83 8.22
N PRO A 104 6.71 -7.42 8.16
CA PRO A 104 7.39 -7.20 6.88
C PRO A 104 7.55 -8.50 6.08
N GLU A 105 7.56 -9.66 6.74
CA GLU A 105 7.57 -10.99 6.13
C GLU A 105 6.25 -11.34 5.41
N ASP A 106 5.15 -10.66 5.73
CA ASP A 106 3.90 -10.83 4.99
C ASP A 106 4.02 -10.32 3.54
N ILE A 107 5.04 -9.49 3.24
CA ILE A 107 5.42 -9.08 1.88
C ILE A 107 6.35 -10.14 1.30
N ASP A 108 5.74 -11.27 0.97
CA ASP A 108 6.37 -12.42 0.35
C ASP A 108 6.23 -12.39 -1.18
N HIS A 109 6.64 -13.48 -1.84
CA HIS A 109 6.57 -13.62 -3.29
C HIS A 109 5.16 -13.39 -3.85
N GLU A 110 4.11 -13.81 -3.14
CA GLU A 110 2.72 -13.66 -3.59
C GLU A 110 2.32 -12.17 -3.62
N VAL A 111 2.61 -11.44 -2.53
CA VAL A 111 2.35 -9.99 -2.47
C VAL A 111 3.19 -9.22 -3.49
N LEU A 112 4.45 -9.62 -3.71
CA LEU A 112 5.31 -9.02 -4.73
C LEU A 112 4.79 -9.25 -6.14
N GLU A 113 4.28 -10.45 -6.45
CA GLU A 113 3.65 -10.74 -7.74
C GLU A 113 2.40 -9.88 -7.98
N TRP A 114 1.56 -9.73 -6.95
CA TRP A 114 0.39 -8.85 -7.02
C TRP A 114 0.79 -7.38 -7.21
N LEU A 115 1.77 -6.88 -6.47
CA LEU A 115 2.29 -5.53 -6.63
C LEU A 115 2.78 -5.29 -8.06
N ARG A 116 3.53 -6.24 -8.61
CA ARG A 116 4.02 -6.20 -9.99
C ARG A 116 2.87 -6.15 -11.00
N ARG A 117 1.87 -7.04 -10.86
CA ARG A 117 0.69 -7.04 -11.75
C ARG A 117 -0.07 -5.71 -11.69
N ALA A 118 -0.27 -5.17 -10.49
CA ALA A 118 -0.93 -3.88 -10.32
C ALA A 118 -0.13 -2.74 -10.97
N TYR A 119 1.20 -2.76 -10.84
CA TYR A 119 2.10 -1.80 -11.48
C TYR A 119 2.09 -1.90 -13.01
N GLU A 120 2.07 -3.12 -13.56
CA GLU A 120 2.00 -3.37 -15.01
C GLU A 120 0.62 -2.96 -15.59
N ASP A 121 -0.48 -3.13 -14.86
CA ASP A 121 -1.84 -2.74 -15.30
C ASP A 121 -2.01 -1.23 -15.54
N VAL A 122 -1.36 -0.40 -14.72
CA VAL A 122 -1.43 1.07 -14.85
C VAL A 122 -0.33 1.65 -15.74
N GLY A 123 0.39 0.78 -16.46
CA GLY A 123 1.64 1.08 -17.12
C GLY A 123 1.60 1.77 -18.47
#